data_AF-A0A0B2Q8S0-F1
#
_entry.id   AF-A0A0B2Q8S0-F1
#
_cell.length_a   1.000
_cell.length_b   1.000
_cell.length_c   1.000
_cell.angle_alpha   90.00
_cell.angle_beta   90.00
_cell.angle_gamma   90.00
#
_symmetry.space_group_name_H-M   'P 1'
#
loop_
_entity.id
_entity.type
_entity.pdbx_description
1 polymer ?
#
loop_
_entity_poly.entity_id
_entity_poly.type
_entity_poly.pdbx_seq_one_letter_code
_entity_poly.pdbx_strand_id
1 'polypeptide(L)'
;SWKISFGAKDVDVTEWKGDILAVGVTEKDLARDANSKFENVILSKIDSKLGGLLAEASSEEDFSGKVGQSTVLRITGLGSKRVGLIGLGQSPSTPSPFKGLGDAVVEAAKSSQESSAAVVLASSEGLSAQSKLSTAYAIASGAVLGLFEDNRYKSEAKKSTLRSIDIIGLGMGPELEKKLKYAGDVSSGIIFGRELVNSPANVLTPGVLAEEAAKIASTYSDVFTAKILNAEQCAELKMGSYLGVAAASENPPHFIHLCYKPLSGPVNVKLALVGKGLTFDSNIVPKEHILDAPKLDEEMPKEDPLVVRLKARMQEMKEKELKYLGNGDANSHVCKCVNLVHLLVLSVQYAAQVLLIGFLLLHNRAIVLS
;
A
#
# COMPACT_ATOMS: atom_id res chain seq x y z
N SER A 1 -13.04 -7.49 6.48
CA SER A 1 -13.26 -6.15 7.09
C SER A 1 -12.33 -6.00 8.29
N TRP A 2 -11.13 -5.49 8.04
CA TRP A 2 -10.10 -5.10 9.01
C TRP A 2 -10.53 -3.78 9.65
N LYS A 3 -11.56 -3.83 10.50
CA LYS A 3 -12.04 -2.67 11.24
C LYS A 3 -11.18 -2.50 12.49
N ILE A 4 -10.07 -1.80 12.32
CA ILE A 4 -9.30 -1.24 13.42
C ILE A 4 -9.77 0.21 13.64
N SER A 5 -10.00 0.61 14.88
CA SER A 5 -10.27 2.00 15.25
C SER A 5 -8.97 2.69 15.69
N PHE A 6 -8.72 3.88 15.16
CA PHE A 6 -7.63 4.74 15.64
C PHE A 6 -8.16 5.80 16.60
N GLY A 7 -7.55 5.89 17.77
CA GLY A 7 -7.78 6.97 18.74
C GLY A 7 -6.58 7.91 18.80
N ALA A 8 -6.82 9.20 19.07
CA ALA A 8 -5.78 10.14 19.41
C ALA A 8 -5.88 10.48 20.90
N LYS A 9 -4.78 10.35 21.65
CA LYS A 9 -4.76 10.56 23.10
C LYS A 9 -3.61 11.47 23.51
N ASP A 10 -3.84 12.24 24.56
CA ASP A 10 -2.82 12.98 25.29
C ASP A 10 -2.92 12.58 26.75
N VAL A 11 -2.28 11.46 27.08
CA VAL A 11 -2.29 10.83 28.40
C VAL A 11 -0.86 10.46 28.76
N ASP A 12 -0.53 10.39 30.05
CA ASP A 12 0.76 9.83 30.46
C ASP A 12 0.82 8.35 30.01
N VAL A 13 1.90 8.00 29.32
CA VAL A 13 2.12 6.65 28.77
C VAL A 13 2.07 5.55 29.83
N THR A 14 2.43 5.88 31.08
CA THR A 14 2.42 4.93 32.20
C THR A 14 1.02 4.70 32.77
N GLU A 15 0.08 5.60 32.48
CA GLU A 15 -1.33 5.53 32.89
C GLU A 15 -2.23 4.91 31.82
N TRP A 16 -1.74 4.79 30.58
CA TRP A 16 -2.49 4.14 29.51
C TRP A 16 -2.77 2.67 29.85
N LYS A 17 -4.00 2.23 29.57
CA LYS A 17 -4.49 0.87 29.84
C LYS A 17 -4.84 0.17 28.54
N GLY A 18 -4.33 -1.04 28.38
CA GLY A 18 -4.60 -1.89 27.23
C GLY A 18 -3.62 -3.04 27.16
N ASP A 19 -3.42 -3.61 25.99
CA ASP A 19 -2.62 -4.83 25.90
C ASP A 19 -1.15 -4.53 25.58
N ILE A 20 -0.86 -3.72 24.56
CA ILE A 20 0.51 -3.41 24.10
C ILE A 20 0.74 -1.90 24.07
N LEU A 21 1.77 -1.42 24.78
CA LEU A 21 2.31 -0.08 24.60
C LEU A 21 3.59 -0.16 23.76
N ALA A 22 3.56 0.35 22.54
CA ALA A 22 4.73 0.41 21.67
C ALA A 22 5.35 1.82 21.67
N VAL A 23 6.66 1.87 21.87
CA VAL A 23 7.45 3.10 21.84
C VAL A 23 8.32 3.06 20.58
N GLY A 24 8.14 4.04 19.71
CA GLY A 24 9.05 4.30 18.59
C GLY A 24 10.29 5.04 19.09
N VAL A 25 11.47 4.46 18.90
CA VAL A 25 12.73 4.90 19.51
C VAL A 25 13.79 5.14 18.44
N THR A 26 14.41 6.32 18.42
CA THR A 26 15.60 6.58 17.60
C THR A 26 16.88 6.12 18.31
N GLU A 27 17.98 6.01 17.58
CA GLU A 27 19.29 5.71 18.18
C GLU A 27 19.69 6.74 19.26
N LYS A 28 19.28 8.00 19.09
CA LYS A 28 19.54 9.07 20.07
C LYS A 28 18.69 8.96 21.32
N ASP A 29 17.46 8.45 21.21
CA ASP A 29 16.56 8.31 22.34
C ASP A 29 17.06 7.25 23.34
N LEU A 30 17.94 6.34 22.92
CA LEU A 30 18.54 5.30 23.77
C LEU A 30 19.76 5.77 24.57
N ALA A 31 20.10 7.07 24.51
CA ALA A 31 21.17 7.62 25.35
C ALA A 31 20.94 7.26 26.83
N ARG A 32 22.02 6.86 27.50
CA ARG A 32 22.01 6.44 28.91
C ARG A 32 22.96 7.28 29.74
N ASP A 33 22.56 7.53 30.98
CA ASP A 33 23.38 8.22 31.96
C ASP A 33 24.50 7.29 32.51
N ALA A 34 25.31 7.85 33.41
CA ALA A 34 26.41 7.10 34.07
C ALA A 34 25.94 5.87 34.88
N ASN A 35 24.65 5.79 35.22
CA ASN A 35 24.06 4.68 35.96
C ASN A 35 23.31 3.70 35.03
N SER A 36 23.54 3.78 33.72
CA SER A 36 22.89 2.95 32.70
C SER A 36 21.36 3.14 32.60
N LYS A 37 20.82 4.26 33.08
CA LYS A 37 19.40 4.62 32.94
C LYS A 37 19.16 5.45 31.69
N PHE A 38 17.99 5.31 31.08
CA PHE A 38 17.62 6.14 29.93
C PHE A 38 17.56 7.63 30.30
N GLU A 39 18.17 8.46 29.46
CA GLU A 39 18.06 9.93 29.55
C GLU A 39 16.73 10.43 28.97
N ASN A 40 16.18 9.73 27.98
CA ASN A 40 14.89 10.06 27.38
C ASN A 40 13.76 9.97 28.41
N VAL A 41 12.96 11.04 28.54
CA VAL A 41 11.93 11.18 29.59
C VAL A 41 10.89 10.07 29.55
N ILE A 42 10.42 9.69 28.34
CA ILE A 42 9.39 8.64 28.18
C ILE A 42 9.97 7.28 28.56
N LEU A 43 11.15 6.93 28.04
CA LEU A 43 11.80 5.66 28.35
C LEU A 43 12.16 5.55 29.82
N SER A 44 12.71 6.61 30.41
CA SER A 44 13.09 6.68 31.82
C SER A 44 11.88 6.50 32.76
N LYS A 45 10.74 7.13 32.43
CA LYS A 45 9.48 6.96 33.18
C LYS A 45 8.98 5.52 33.14
N ILE A 46 8.94 4.92 31.94
CA ILE A 46 8.48 3.53 31.75
C ILE A 46 9.41 2.57 32.51
N ASP A 47 10.72 2.69 32.30
CA ASP A 47 11.72 1.81 32.90
C ASP A 47 11.76 1.91 34.43
N SER A 48 11.59 3.12 34.99
CA SER A 48 11.48 3.32 36.44
C SER A 48 10.29 2.60 37.06
N LYS A 49 9.15 2.52 36.36
CA LYS A 49 7.98 1.74 36.80
C LYS A 49 8.19 0.24 36.69
N LEU A 50 9.09 -0.18 35.81
CA LEU A 50 9.45 -1.58 35.58
C LEU A 50 10.71 -2.02 36.36
N GLY A 51 11.26 -1.15 37.20
CA GLY A 51 12.43 -1.47 38.02
C GLY A 51 13.73 -1.69 37.25
N GLY A 52 13.88 -1.09 36.05
CA GLY A 52 15.08 -1.23 35.22
C GLY A 52 15.02 -2.34 34.15
N LEU A 53 13.94 -3.13 34.14
CA LEU A 53 13.79 -4.28 33.24
C LEU A 53 13.86 -3.90 31.75
N LEU A 54 13.36 -2.71 31.37
CA LEU A 54 13.35 -2.30 29.97
C LEU A 54 14.76 -1.94 29.50
N ALA A 55 15.55 -1.29 30.37
CA ALA A 55 16.95 -0.99 30.10
C ALA A 55 17.81 -2.27 30.06
N GLU A 56 17.59 -3.21 30.97
CA GLU A 56 18.26 -4.51 30.99
C GLU A 56 18.00 -5.30 29.71
N ALA A 57 16.72 -5.54 29.38
CA ALA A 57 16.33 -6.29 28.18
C ALA A 57 16.82 -5.61 26.88
N SER A 58 16.77 -4.28 26.80
CA SER A 58 17.30 -3.55 25.65
C SER A 58 18.81 -3.77 25.46
N SER A 59 19.57 -3.94 26.55
CA SER A 59 21.00 -4.25 26.48
C SER A 59 21.27 -5.71 26.14
N GLU A 60 20.54 -6.64 26.73
CA GLU A 60 20.70 -8.09 26.48
C GLU A 60 20.31 -8.49 25.05
N GLU A 61 19.31 -7.84 24.47
CA GLU A 61 18.85 -8.09 23.10
C GLU A 61 19.58 -7.25 22.03
N ASP A 62 20.62 -6.50 22.41
CA ASP A 62 21.36 -5.58 21.53
C ASP A 62 20.44 -4.60 20.76
N PHE A 63 19.39 -4.13 21.45
CA PHE A 63 18.48 -3.13 20.90
C PHE A 63 19.15 -1.76 20.91
N SER A 64 19.49 -1.27 19.71
CA SER A 64 20.21 -0.01 19.50
C SER A 64 19.37 1.05 18.76
N GLY A 65 18.08 0.79 18.54
CA GLY A 65 17.15 1.75 17.92
C GLY A 65 17.25 1.81 16.40
N LYS A 66 17.98 0.89 15.77
CA LYS A 66 18.11 0.78 14.31
C LYS A 66 16.78 0.37 13.67
N VAL A 67 16.56 0.82 12.43
CA VAL A 67 15.36 0.44 11.65
C VAL A 67 15.29 -1.09 11.54
N GLY A 68 14.12 -1.65 11.85
CA GLY A 68 13.87 -3.10 11.82
C GLY A 68 14.18 -3.84 13.12
N GLN A 69 14.80 -3.19 14.11
CA GLN A 69 14.91 -3.78 15.45
C GLN A 69 13.59 -3.59 16.23
N SER A 70 13.22 -4.62 16.99
CA SER A 70 12.10 -4.56 17.93
C SER A 70 12.34 -5.49 19.12
N THR A 71 12.02 -5.02 20.32
CA THR A 71 11.91 -5.86 21.52
C THR A 71 10.51 -5.70 22.10
N VAL A 72 9.86 -6.79 22.53
CA VAL A 72 8.49 -6.76 23.08
C VAL A 72 8.41 -7.63 24.33
N LEU A 73 8.26 -6.99 25.48
CA LEU A 73 8.33 -7.63 26.79
C LEU A 73 6.94 -7.78 27.39
N ARG A 74 6.68 -8.93 28.01
CA ARG A 74 5.55 -9.11 28.94
C ARG A 74 5.95 -8.48 30.28
N ILE A 75 5.13 -7.60 30.81
CA ILE A 75 5.48 -6.79 31.99
C ILE A 75 4.39 -6.76 33.06
N THR A 76 4.76 -6.65 34.32
CA THR A 76 3.83 -6.31 35.41
C THR A 76 4.19 -4.93 35.95
N GLY A 77 3.19 -4.13 36.35
CA GLY A 77 3.42 -2.83 36.97
C GLY A 77 2.98 -1.60 36.16
N LEU A 78 2.58 -1.78 34.90
CA LEU A 78 1.91 -0.75 34.09
C LEU A 78 0.47 -1.14 33.77
N GLY A 79 -0.31 -0.17 33.27
CA GLY A 79 -1.66 -0.41 32.75
C GLY A 79 -1.68 -1.28 31.49
N SER A 80 -0.55 -1.40 30.78
CA SER A 80 -0.38 -2.32 29.66
C SER A 80 0.14 -3.69 30.08
N LYS A 81 -0.27 -4.75 29.38
CA LYS A 81 0.27 -6.10 29.59
C LYS A 81 1.69 -6.25 29.03
N ARG A 82 2.01 -5.48 28.00
CA ARG A 82 3.27 -5.52 27.26
C ARG A 82 3.80 -4.11 26.97
N VAL A 83 5.11 -4.01 26.88
CA VAL A 83 5.81 -2.83 26.35
C VAL A 83 6.73 -3.28 25.23
N GLY A 84 6.72 -2.57 24.12
CA GLY A 84 7.64 -2.81 23.01
C GLY A 84 8.46 -1.59 22.66
N LEU A 85 9.75 -1.77 22.35
CA LEU A 85 10.60 -0.75 21.74
C LEU A 85 10.78 -1.10 20.27
N ILE A 86 10.55 -0.13 19.38
CA ILE A 86 10.64 -0.32 17.94
C ILE A 86 11.61 0.73 17.38
N GLY A 87 12.65 0.28 16.69
CA GLY A 87 13.72 1.15 16.20
C GLY A 87 13.32 1.98 14.98
N LEU A 88 13.60 3.28 15.03
CA LEU A 88 13.31 4.28 13.99
C LEU A 88 14.57 4.74 13.24
N GLY A 89 15.75 4.30 13.64
CA GLY A 89 17.05 4.74 13.13
C GLY A 89 17.51 6.07 13.73
N GLN A 90 18.46 6.72 13.07
CA GLN A 90 19.15 7.92 13.61
C GLN A 90 18.31 9.20 13.56
N SER A 91 17.65 9.44 12.44
CA SER A 91 16.91 10.68 12.17
C SER A 91 15.83 10.40 11.11
N PRO A 92 14.63 9.96 11.53
CA PRO A 92 13.57 9.62 10.60
C PRO A 92 13.04 10.89 9.92
N SER A 93 13.53 11.16 8.70
CA SER A 93 13.09 12.28 7.86
C SER A 93 11.97 11.90 6.88
N THR A 94 11.72 10.60 6.71
CA THR A 94 10.71 10.06 5.78
C THR A 94 9.59 9.36 6.54
N PRO A 95 8.41 9.16 5.91
CA PRO A 95 7.31 8.41 6.52
C PRO A 95 7.59 6.91 6.74
N SER A 96 8.62 6.34 6.10
CA SER A 96 8.85 4.89 6.06
C SER A 96 9.08 4.25 7.44
N PRO A 97 9.96 4.77 8.32
CA PRO A 97 10.15 4.20 9.66
C PRO A 97 8.88 4.22 10.50
N PHE A 98 8.06 5.25 10.37
CA PHE A 98 6.78 5.37 11.09
C PHE A 98 5.72 4.39 10.55
N LYS A 99 5.76 4.07 9.26
CA LYS A 99 4.97 2.97 8.69
C LYS A 99 5.43 1.62 9.25
N GLY A 100 6.74 1.40 9.33
CA GLY A 100 7.32 0.22 9.97
C GLY A 100 6.94 0.09 11.44
N LEU A 101 6.87 1.20 12.18
CA LEU A 101 6.36 1.24 13.54
C LEU A 101 4.92 0.73 13.65
N GLY A 102 4.03 1.21 12.79
CA GLY A 102 2.64 0.74 12.75
C GLY A 102 2.52 -0.75 12.42
N ASP A 103 3.34 -1.25 11.50
CA ASP A 103 3.39 -2.66 11.12
C ASP A 103 3.91 -3.55 12.27
N ALA A 104 4.99 -3.15 12.93
CA ALA A 104 5.58 -3.88 14.05
C ALA A 104 4.62 -4.00 15.25
N VAL A 105 3.82 -2.95 15.51
CA VAL A 105 2.75 -2.99 16.55
C VAL A 105 1.73 -4.06 16.23
N VAL A 106 1.35 -4.18 14.96
CA VAL A 106 0.39 -5.20 14.52
C VAL A 106 0.98 -6.60 14.64
N GLU A 107 2.24 -6.78 14.28
CA GLU A 107 2.92 -8.07 14.42
C GLU A 107 3.01 -8.50 15.89
N ALA A 108 3.36 -7.57 16.78
CA ALA A 108 3.35 -7.80 18.23
C ALA A 108 1.94 -8.17 18.74
N ALA A 109 0.89 -7.52 18.24
CA ALA A 109 -0.49 -7.83 18.61
C ALA A 109 -0.95 -9.20 18.08
N LYS A 110 -0.61 -9.55 16.84
CA LYS A 110 -0.97 -10.83 16.22
C LYS A 110 -0.31 -12.00 16.94
N SER A 111 1.00 -11.91 17.20
CA SER A 111 1.78 -12.96 17.86
C SER A 111 1.28 -13.25 19.28
N SER A 112 0.75 -12.24 19.96
CA SER A 112 0.22 -12.36 21.33
C SER A 112 -1.32 -12.43 21.43
N GLN A 113 -2.03 -12.39 20.30
CA GLN A 113 -3.51 -12.39 20.21
C GLN A 113 -4.17 -11.25 21.00
N GLU A 114 -3.54 -10.09 21.05
CA GLU A 114 -4.02 -8.94 21.81
C GLU A 114 -4.98 -8.04 21.01
N SER A 115 -5.88 -7.35 21.71
CA SER A 115 -7.01 -6.66 21.12
C SER A 115 -6.85 -5.13 21.06
N SER A 116 -5.92 -4.57 21.83
CA SER A 116 -5.71 -3.14 21.96
C SER A 116 -4.22 -2.78 22.03
N ALA A 117 -3.82 -1.73 21.33
CA ALA A 117 -2.45 -1.22 21.43
C ALA A 117 -2.43 0.30 21.53
N ALA A 118 -1.32 0.83 22.02
CA ALA A 118 -0.97 2.24 21.92
C ALA A 118 0.39 2.39 21.25
N VAL A 119 0.57 3.49 20.53
CA VAL A 119 1.83 3.90 19.93
C VAL A 119 2.19 5.29 20.42
N VAL A 120 3.41 5.43 20.89
CA VAL A 120 4.02 6.71 21.29
C VAL A 120 5.42 6.82 20.70
N LEU A 121 5.89 8.02 20.40
CA LEU A 121 7.30 8.25 20.05
C LEU A 121 8.06 8.62 21.33
N ALA A 122 9.26 8.06 21.52
CA ALA A 122 10.14 8.42 22.63
C ALA A 122 10.44 9.93 22.63
N SER A 123 10.54 10.56 21.45
CA SER A 123 10.65 12.01 21.31
C SER A 123 9.75 12.54 20.21
N SER A 124 8.86 13.48 20.56
CA SER A 124 7.94 14.15 19.63
C SER A 124 7.92 15.68 19.77
N GLU A 125 8.65 16.23 20.74
CA GLU A 125 8.62 17.65 21.12
C GLU A 125 9.20 18.57 20.02
N GLY A 126 10.19 18.08 19.26
CA GLY A 126 10.79 18.81 18.14
C GLY A 126 10.00 18.74 16.82
N LEU A 127 8.90 17.99 16.76
CA LEU A 127 8.11 17.83 15.54
C LEU A 127 7.10 18.98 15.39
N SER A 128 7.08 19.60 14.21
CA SER A 128 6.01 20.54 13.85
C SER A 128 4.63 19.87 13.88
N ALA A 129 3.55 20.66 14.03
CA ALA A 129 2.19 20.12 13.98
C ALA A 129 1.93 19.30 12.69
N GLN A 130 2.39 19.80 11.54
CA GLN A 130 2.27 19.11 10.26
C GLN A 130 3.07 17.80 10.22
N SER A 131 4.25 17.78 10.84
CA SER A 131 5.05 16.56 10.98
C SER A 131 4.35 15.54 11.85
N LYS A 132 3.76 15.94 12.99
CA LYS A 132 2.99 15.05 13.87
C LYS A 132 1.81 14.39 13.14
N LEU A 133 1.05 15.17 12.37
CA LEU A 133 -0.04 14.66 11.52
C LEU A 133 0.46 13.65 10.47
N SER A 134 1.60 13.95 9.83
CA SER A 134 2.19 13.07 8.81
C SER A 134 2.73 11.78 9.42
N THR A 135 3.30 11.84 10.62
CA THR A 135 3.75 10.66 11.38
C THR A 135 2.57 9.80 11.82
N ALA A 136 1.51 10.40 12.36
CA ALA A 136 0.31 9.68 12.75
C ALA A 136 -0.37 8.99 11.56
N TYR A 137 -0.44 9.66 10.40
CA TYR A 137 -0.88 9.06 9.14
C TYR A 137 -0.04 7.83 8.75
N ALA A 138 1.29 7.94 8.86
CA ALA A 138 2.20 6.86 8.49
C ALA A 138 2.07 5.65 9.42
N ILE A 139 1.97 5.87 10.73
CA ILE A 139 1.71 4.82 11.73
C ILE A 139 0.39 4.12 11.42
N ALA A 140 -0.69 4.88 11.23
CA ALA A 140 -2.00 4.31 10.92
C ALA A 140 -1.99 3.52 9.61
N SER A 141 -1.34 4.04 8.56
CA SER A 141 -1.19 3.35 7.28
C SER A 141 -0.39 2.06 7.42
N GLY A 142 0.68 2.07 8.21
CA GLY A 142 1.48 0.89 8.53
C GLY A 142 0.65 -0.18 9.22
N ALA A 143 -0.09 0.21 10.25
CA ALA A 143 -0.94 -0.71 10.99
C ALA A 143 -2.07 -1.31 10.14
N VAL A 144 -2.80 -0.51 9.35
CA VAL A 144 -3.87 -1.05 8.49
C VAL A 144 -3.31 -2.03 7.45
N LEU A 145 -2.17 -1.69 6.84
CA LEU A 145 -1.54 -2.54 5.82
C LEU A 145 -0.87 -3.79 6.40
N GLY A 146 -0.37 -3.73 7.63
CA GLY A 146 0.17 -4.88 8.36
C GLY A 146 -0.92 -5.82 8.87
N LEU A 147 -2.12 -5.30 9.16
CA LEU A 147 -3.28 -6.10 9.53
C LEU A 147 -3.84 -6.92 8.36
N PHE A 148 -3.57 -6.49 7.13
CA PHE A 148 -4.04 -7.21 5.96
C PHE A 148 -3.29 -8.52 5.78
N GLU A 149 -4.03 -9.62 5.92
CA GLU A 149 -3.64 -10.94 5.45
C GLU A 149 -4.70 -11.43 4.46
N ASP A 150 -4.24 -11.78 3.26
CA ASP A 150 -5.10 -12.36 2.26
C ASP A 150 -5.33 -13.84 2.55
N ASN A 151 -6.46 -14.12 3.17
CA ASN A 151 -6.85 -15.47 3.58
C ASN A 151 -7.98 -16.04 2.70
N ARG A 152 -8.32 -15.39 1.57
CA ARG A 152 -9.44 -15.80 0.69
C ARG A 152 -9.26 -17.20 0.08
N TYR A 153 -8.01 -17.66 -0.03
CA TYR A 153 -7.65 -18.94 -0.64
C TYR A 153 -6.97 -19.91 0.33
N LYS A 154 -7.05 -19.65 1.65
CA LYS A 154 -6.56 -20.57 2.68
C LYS A 154 -7.73 -21.34 3.30
N SER A 155 -7.56 -22.63 3.52
CA SER A 155 -8.55 -23.49 4.20
C SER A 155 -8.70 -23.14 5.68
N GLU A 156 -7.59 -22.77 6.34
CA GLU A 156 -7.55 -22.33 7.73
C GLU A 156 -6.90 -20.96 7.82
N ALA A 157 -7.53 -20.05 8.54
CA ALA A 157 -7.05 -18.68 8.70
C ALA A 157 -7.24 -18.20 10.14
N LYS A 158 -6.14 -17.77 10.76
CA LYS A 158 -6.21 -17.07 12.04
C LYS A 158 -6.59 -15.61 11.77
N LYS A 159 -7.66 -15.16 12.43
CA LYS A 159 -8.08 -13.75 12.33
C LYS A 159 -7.32 -12.94 13.38
N SER A 160 -6.84 -11.76 13.00
CA SER A 160 -6.28 -10.82 13.97
C SER A 160 -7.35 -10.42 15.01
N THR A 161 -6.96 -10.40 16.28
CA THR A 161 -7.79 -9.97 17.40
C THR A 161 -7.68 -8.47 17.68
N LEU A 162 -6.71 -7.77 17.10
CA LEU A 162 -6.53 -6.32 17.26
C LEU A 162 -7.78 -5.56 16.78
N ARG A 163 -8.26 -4.64 17.60
CA ARG A 163 -9.46 -3.82 17.36
C ARG A 163 -9.19 -2.33 17.43
N SER A 164 -8.23 -1.90 18.26
CA SER A 164 -7.95 -0.48 18.43
C SER A 164 -6.46 -0.18 18.57
N ILE A 165 -6.03 0.94 17.98
CA ILE A 165 -4.72 1.55 18.24
C ILE A 165 -4.93 3.00 18.69
N ASP A 166 -4.43 3.33 19.87
CA ASP A 166 -4.33 4.71 20.33
C ASP A 166 -2.97 5.31 19.93
N ILE A 167 -2.98 6.51 19.37
CA ILE A 167 -1.78 7.28 19.07
C ILE A 167 -1.63 8.35 20.14
N ILE A 168 -0.54 8.28 20.91
CA ILE A 168 -0.31 9.14 22.07
C ILE A 168 0.71 10.24 21.70
N GLY A 169 0.39 11.50 22.03
CA GLY A 169 1.34 12.62 21.97
C GLY A 169 1.60 13.22 20.57
N LEU A 170 0.87 12.79 19.54
CA LEU A 170 0.94 13.35 18.18
C LEU A 170 -0.15 14.39 17.88
N GLY A 171 -0.78 14.93 18.92
CA GLY A 171 -1.88 15.90 18.84
C GLY A 171 -3.25 15.28 19.08
N MET A 172 -4.27 16.13 19.09
CA MET A 172 -5.68 15.76 19.27
C MET A 172 -6.59 16.60 18.37
N GLY A 173 -7.83 16.16 18.22
CA GLY A 173 -8.90 16.93 17.60
C GLY A 173 -9.13 16.64 16.10
N PRO A 174 -10.02 17.43 15.47
CA PRO A 174 -10.62 17.07 14.19
C PRO A 174 -9.64 16.93 13.02
N GLU A 175 -8.53 17.67 13.03
CA GLU A 175 -7.53 17.62 11.96
C GLU A 175 -6.80 16.27 11.96
N LEU A 176 -6.37 15.81 13.14
CA LEU A 176 -5.73 14.50 13.29
C LEU A 176 -6.71 13.37 13.01
N GLU A 177 -7.95 13.47 13.51
CA GLU A 177 -8.99 12.47 13.23
C GLU A 177 -9.27 12.33 11.72
N LYS A 178 -9.39 13.46 11.00
CA LYS A 178 -9.49 13.46 9.54
C LYS A 178 -8.29 12.80 8.89
N LYS A 179 -7.07 13.07 9.39
CA LYS A 179 -5.84 12.50 8.85
C LYS A 179 -5.76 10.99 9.07
N LEU A 180 -6.19 10.49 10.22
CA LEU A 180 -6.26 9.06 10.53
C LEU A 180 -7.34 8.34 9.71
N LYS A 181 -8.51 8.97 9.54
CA LYS A 181 -9.53 8.45 8.63
C LYS A 181 -8.99 8.35 7.20
N TYR A 182 -8.31 9.39 6.73
CA TYR A 182 -7.69 9.41 5.41
C TYR A 182 -6.65 8.29 5.24
N ALA A 183 -5.85 7.99 6.27
CA ALA A 183 -4.93 6.83 6.25
C ALA A 183 -5.68 5.50 6.04
N GLY A 184 -6.82 5.32 6.71
CA GLY A 184 -7.68 4.15 6.53
C GLY A 184 -8.26 4.07 5.13
N ASP A 185 -8.80 5.18 4.61
CA ASP A 185 -9.38 5.24 3.26
C ASP A 185 -8.34 4.88 2.18
N VAL A 186 -7.13 5.49 2.24
CA VAL A 186 -6.03 5.18 1.30
C VAL A 186 -5.58 3.73 1.43
N SER A 187 -5.41 3.23 2.66
CA SER A 187 -4.97 1.86 2.90
C SER A 187 -6.00 0.84 2.39
N SER A 188 -7.30 1.16 2.45
CA SER A 188 -8.35 0.31 1.90
C SER A 188 -8.23 0.14 0.38
N GLY A 189 -7.90 1.22 -0.35
CA GLY A 189 -7.63 1.15 -1.79
C GLY A 189 -6.39 0.33 -2.11
N ILE A 190 -5.33 0.46 -1.30
CA ILE A 190 -4.10 -0.35 -1.47
C ILE A 190 -4.41 -1.83 -1.25
N ILE A 191 -5.18 -2.15 -0.21
CA ILE A 191 -5.57 -3.52 0.10
C ILE A 191 -6.43 -4.10 -1.02
N PHE A 192 -7.45 -3.37 -1.49
CA PHE A 192 -8.28 -3.82 -2.61
C PHE A 192 -7.43 -4.16 -3.84
N GLY A 193 -6.45 -3.33 -4.17
CA GLY A 193 -5.53 -3.64 -5.25
C GLY A 193 -4.66 -4.87 -5.00
N ARG A 194 -4.16 -5.07 -3.76
CA ARG A 194 -3.47 -6.32 -3.38
C ARG A 194 -4.39 -7.53 -3.55
N GLU A 195 -5.66 -7.42 -3.17
CA GLU A 195 -6.64 -8.48 -3.36
C GLU A 195 -6.83 -8.83 -4.83
N LEU A 196 -6.92 -7.84 -5.73
CA LEU A 196 -6.96 -8.10 -7.16
C LEU A 196 -5.69 -8.85 -7.62
N VAL A 197 -4.50 -8.32 -7.31
CA VAL A 197 -3.22 -8.91 -7.74
C VAL A 197 -3.00 -10.33 -7.19
N ASN A 198 -3.37 -10.57 -5.93
CA ASN A 198 -3.21 -11.87 -5.27
C ASN A 198 -4.24 -12.92 -5.73
N SER A 199 -5.34 -12.48 -6.38
CA SER A 199 -6.34 -13.41 -6.88
C SER A 199 -5.74 -14.23 -8.04
N PRO A 200 -5.84 -15.56 -8.01
CA PRO A 200 -5.30 -16.38 -9.09
C PRO A 200 -6.10 -16.14 -10.38
N ALA A 201 -5.45 -16.33 -11.53
CA ALA A 201 -6.02 -15.97 -12.84
C ALA A 201 -7.32 -16.72 -13.21
N ASN A 202 -7.55 -17.90 -12.63
CA ASN A 202 -8.80 -18.64 -12.78
C ASN A 202 -9.96 -18.02 -11.98
N VAL A 203 -9.67 -17.16 -11.01
CA VAL A 203 -10.66 -16.41 -10.21
C VAL A 203 -10.80 -14.98 -10.73
N LEU A 204 -9.68 -14.27 -10.96
CA LEU A 204 -9.71 -12.93 -11.53
C LEU A 204 -9.52 -12.97 -13.05
N THR A 205 -10.62 -13.26 -13.76
CA THR A 205 -10.66 -13.17 -15.22
C THR A 205 -10.89 -11.72 -15.69
N PRO A 206 -10.72 -11.38 -16.99
CA PRO A 206 -11.02 -10.04 -17.48
C PRO A 206 -12.46 -9.59 -17.20
N GLY A 207 -13.43 -10.53 -17.28
CA GLY A 207 -14.83 -10.26 -16.94
C GLY A 207 -15.00 -9.90 -15.45
N VAL A 208 -14.41 -10.70 -14.55
CA VAL A 208 -14.46 -10.42 -13.09
C VAL A 208 -13.79 -9.08 -12.76
N LEU A 209 -12.65 -8.76 -13.40
CA LEU A 209 -12.00 -7.46 -13.22
C LEU A 209 -12.90 -6.29 -13.67
N ALA A 210 -13.66 -6.47 -14.76
CA ALA A 210 -14.63 -5.49 -15.22
C ALA A 210 -15.83 -5.35 -14.27
N GLU A 211 -16.30 -6.46 -13.68
CA GLU A 211 -17.33 -6.45 -12.64
C GLU A 211 -16.87 -5.69 -11.40
N GLU A 212 -15.64 -5.89 -10.94
CA GLU A 212 -15.07 -5.13 -9.82
C GLU A 212 -15.04 -3.62 -10.11
N ALA A 213 -14.67 -3.22 -11.33
CA ALA A 213 -14.74 -1.82 -11.74
C ALA A 213 -16.19 -1.30 -11.75
N ALA A 214 -17.14 -2.07 -12.25
CA ALA A 214 -18.56 -1.71 -12.23
C ALA A 214 -19.10 -1.57 -10.79
N LYS A 215 -18.66 -2.44 -9.86
CA LYS A 215 -19.01 -2.35 -8.43
C LYS A 215 -18.49 -1.05 -7.79
N ILE A 216 -17.28 -0.61 -8.12
CA ILE A 216 -16.74 0.68 -7.66
C ILE A 216 -17.66 1.82 -8.12
N ALA A 217 -17.98 1.86 -9.41
CA ALA A 217 -18.87 2.90 -9.96
C ALA A 217 -20.28 2.84 -9.35
N SER A 218 -20.82 1.65 -9.09
CA SER A 218 -22.12 1.52 -8.42
C SER A 218 -22.07 2.00 -6.97
N THR A 219 -20.99 1.71 -6.24
CA THR A 219 -20.83 2.08 -4.83
C THR A 219 -20.70 3.59 -4.65
N TYR A 220 -20.04 4.25 -5.61
CA TYR A 220 -19.78 5.69 -5.61
C TYR A 220 -20.44 6.37 -6.81
N SER A 221 -21.70 6.01 -7.09
CA SER A 221 -22.43 6.41 -8.30
C SER A 221 -22.70 7.91 -8.43
N ASP A 222 -22.52 8.64 -7.34
CA ASP A 222 -22.60 10.09 -7.28
C ASP A 222 -21.39 10.78 -7.94
N VAL A 223 -20.22 10.12 -7.96
CA VAL A 223 -18.96 10.68 -8.49
C VAL A 223 -18.26 9.79 -9.53
N PHE A 224 -18.61 8.52 -9.64
CA PHE A 224 -18.00 7.57 -10.57
C PHE A 224 -19.01 7.03 -11.59
N THR A 225 -18.52 6.88 -12.83
CA THR A 225 -19.22 6.13 -13.89
C THR A 225 -18.28 5.09 -14.48
N ALA A 226 -18.82 3.93 -14.85
CA ALA A 226 -18.09 2.88 -15.56
C ALA A 226 -18.67 2.69 -16.97
N LYS A 227 -17.82 2.68 -17.98
CA LYS A 227 -18.11 2.18 -19.33
C LYS A 227 -17.24 0.96 -19.58
N ILE A 228 -17.87 -0.19 -19.68
CA ILE A 228 -17.21 -1.47 -19.99
C ILE A 228 -17.49 -1.78 -21.45
N LEU A 229 -16.44 -1.97 -22.25
CA LEU A 229 -16.57 -2.36 -23.65
C LEU A 229 -16.26 -3.84 -23.82
N ASN A 230 -17.11 -4.55 -24.55
CA ASN A 230 -16.85 -5.92 -24.99
C ASN A 230 -15.98 -5.96 -26.26
N ALA A 231 -15.70 -7.16 -26.76
CA ALA A 231 -14.85 -7.38 -27.92
C ALA A 231 -15.41 -6.71 -29.18
N GLU A 232 -16.72 -6.79 -29.40
CA GLU A 232 -17.40 -6.22 -30.57
C GLU A 232 -17.28 -4.68 -30.58
N GLN A 233 -17.58 -4.04 -29.44
CA GLN A 233 -17.44 -2.58 -29.29
C GLN A 233 -15.97 -2.13 -29.44
N CYS A 234 -15.02 -2.93 -28.96
CA CYS A 234 -13.60 -2.64 -29.19
C CYS A 234 -13.21 -2.78 -30.67
N ALA A 235 -13.83 -3.70 -31.41
CA ALA A 235 -13.59 -3.89 -32.84
C ALA A 235 -14.15 -2.72 -33.66
N GLU A 236 -15.36 -2.24 -33.32
CA GLU A 236 -15.95 -1.03 -33.89
C GLU A 236 -15.05 0.20 -33.69
N LEU A 237 -14.40 0.31 -32.53
CA LEU A 237 -13.42 1.35 -32.21
C LEU A 237 -12.03 1.11 -32.82
N LYS A 238 -11.85 0.08 -33.65
CA LYS A 238 -10.60 -0.29 -34.34
C LYS A 238 -9.44 -0.56 -33.39
N MET A 239 -9.70 -1.14 -32.21
CA MET A 239 -8.68 -1.49 -31.21
C MET A 239 -7.93 -2.79 -31.56
N GLY A 240 -7.45 -2.91 -32.81
CA GLY A 240 -6.88 -4.16 -33.35
C GLY A 240 -5.67 -4.69 -32.58
N SER A 241 -4.81 -3.81 -32.05
CA SER A 241 -3.66 -4.24 -31.23
C SER A 241 -4.09 -4.85 -29.89
N TYR A 242 -5.19 -4.38 -29.31
CA TYR A 242 -5.72 -4.92 -28.06
C TYR A 242 -6.41 -6.26 -28.30
N LEU A 243 -7.26 -6.33 -29.33
CA LEU A 243 -7.97 -7.54 -29.71
C LEU A 243 -7.02 -8.66 -30.18
N GLY A 244 -5.93 -8.32 -30.87
CA GLY A 244 -4.92 -9.29 -31.28
C GLY A 244 -4.25 -10.00 -30.11
N VAL A 245 -4.02 -9.30 -28.98
CA VAL A 245 -3.48 -9.92 -27.76
C VAL A 245 -4.53 -10.81 -27.09
N ALA A 246 -5.79 -10.39 -27.09
CA ALA A 246 -6.88 -11.13 -26.45
C ALA A 246 -7.35 -12.36 -27.25
N ALA A 247 -7.06 -12.44 -28.56
CA ALA A 247 -7.57 -13.47 -29.45
C ALA A 247 -7.18 -14.91 -29.04
N ALA A 248 -6.11 -15.08 -28.26
CA ALA A 248 -5.64 -16.39 -27.78
C ALA A 248 -6.25 -16.82 -26.43
N SER A 249 -7.16 -16.03 -25.85
CA SER A 249 -7.78 -16.30 -24.55
C SER A 249 -9.20 -16.85 -24.71
N GLU A 250 -9.54 -17.90 -23.97
CA GLU A 250 -10.93 -18.37 -23.83
C GLU A 250 -11.80 -17.39 -23.02
N ASN A 251 -11.18 -16.57 -22.17
CA ASN A 251 -11.88 -15.51 -21.44
C ASN A 251 -11.98 -14.25 -22.31
N PRO A 252 -13.19 -13.74 -22.64
CA PRO A 252 -13.35 -12.58 -23.49
C PRO A 252 -12.74 -11.29 -22.90
N PRO A 253 -12.15 -10.43 -23.74
CA PRO A 253 -11.58 -9.16 -23.30
C PRO A 253 -12.67 -8.17 -22.87
N HIS A 254 -12.37 -7.39 -21.83
CA HIS A 254 -13.18 -6.27 -21.38
C HIS A 254 -12.31 -5.01 -21.26
N PHE A 255 -12.68 -3.94 -21.97
CA PHE A 255 -12.01 -2.65 -21.83
C PHE A 255 -12.75 -1.81 -20.78
N ILE A 256 -12.05 -1.47 -19.71
CA ILE A 256 -12.61 -0.76 -18.55
C ILE A 256 -12.29 0.72 -18.66
N HIS A 257 -13.33 1.57 -18.72
CA HIS A 257 -13.20 3.00 -18.58
C HIS A 257 -13.99 3.49 -17.35
N LEU A 258 -13.27 3.76 -16.27
CA LEU A 258 -13.80 4.42 -15.07
C LEU A 258 -13.55 5.92 -15.16
N CYS A 259 -14.58 6.73 -14.93
CA CYS A 259 -14.48 8.18 -14.92
C CYS A 259 -14.94 8.73 -13.57
N TYR A 260 -14.07 9.49 -12.91
CA TYR A 260 -14.38 10.27 -11.72
C TYR A 260 -14.73 11.70 -12.13
N LYS A 261 -15.79 12.26 -11.54
CA LYS A 261 -16.14 13.67 -11.65
C LYS A 261 -16.51 14.22 -10.28
N PRO A 262 -15.93 15.36 -9.85
CA PRO A 262 -16.32 15.97 -8.58
C PRO A 262 -17.79 16.42 -8.62
N LEU A 263 -18.50 16.27 -7.50
CA LEU A 263 -19.91 16.66 -7.35
C LEU A 263 -20.17 18.14 -7.61
N SER A 264 -19.18 18.98 -7.30
CA SER A 264 -19.29 20.43 -7.36
C SER A 264 -17.96 21.07 -7.71
N GLY A 265 -18.02 22.26 -8.28
CA GLY A 265 -16.85 23.05 -8.65
C GLY A 265 -16.38 22.81 -10.09
N PRO A 266 -15.54 23.71 -10.62
CA PRO A 266 -15.04 23.61 -11.98
C PRO A 266 -14.03 22.47 -12.13
N VAL A 267 -14.11 21.73 -13.25
CA VAL A 267 -13.10 20.73 -13.63
C VAL A 267 -11.96 21.44 -14.35
N ASN A 268 -10.93 21.81 -13.58
CA ASN A 268 -9.79 22.58 -14.10
C ASN A 268 -8.73 21.70 -14.78
N VAL A 269 -8.67 20.41 -14.44
CA VAL A 269 -7.68 19.46 -14.97
C VAL A 269 -8.38 18.15 -15.31
N LYS A 270 -8.06 17.57 -16.47
CA LYS A 270 -8.45 16.22 -16.87
C LYS A 270 -7.21 15.34 -16.82
N LEU A 271 -7.24 14.28 -16.01
CA LEU A 271 -6.18 13.30 -15.91
C LEU A 271 -6.67 11.95 -16.42
N ALA A 272 -5.87 11.29 -17.24
CA ALA A 272 -6.09 9.90 -17.66
C ALA A 272 -5.07 9.00 -16.95
N LEU A 273 -5.57 7.95 -16.32
CA LEU A 273 -4.79 6.95 -15.60
C LEU A 273 -4.93 5.61 -16.33
N VAL A 274 -3.88 5.15 -17.00
CA VAL A 274 -3.90 3.94 -17.83
C VAL A 274 -3.07 2.83 -17.19
N GLY A 275 -3.72 1.71 -16.85
CA GLY A 275 -3.06 0.53 -16.31
C GLY A 275 -3.08 -0.66 -17.28
N LYS A 276 -1.99 -1.42 -17.33
CA LYS A 276 -1.95 -2.71 -18.02
C LYS A 276 -2.78 -3.73 -17.22
N GLY A 277 -3.81 -4.29 -17.85
CA GLY A 277 -4.75 -5.23 -17.22
C GLY A 277 -4.67 -6.66 -17.79
N LEU A 278 -3.47 -7.24 -17.89
CA LEU A 278 -3.35 -8.66 -18.23
C LEU A 278 -3.59 -9.49 -16.96
N THR A 279 -4.68 -10.26 -16.93
CA THR A 279 -5.02 -11.15 -15.82
C THR A 279 -4.14 -12.40 -15.78
N PHE A 280 -3.63 -12.82 -16.94
CA PHE A 280 -2.63 -13.87 -17.09
C PHE A 280 -1.78 -13.61 -18.32
N ASP A 281 -0.51 -14.01 -18.27
CA ASP A 281 0.45 -13.85 -19.36
C ASP A 281 1.25 -15.15 -19.50
N SER A 282 0.84 -16.00 -20.46
CA SER A 282 1.43 -17.32 -20.67
C SER A 282 2.78 -17.27 -21.38
N ASN A 283 3.18 -16.13 -21.97
CA ASN A 283 4.36 -15.95 -22.83
C ASN A 283 4.53 -17.00 -23.97
N ILE A 284 3.52 -17.84 -24.25
CA ILE A 284 3.58 -18.90 -25.25
C ILE A 284 2.65 -18.54 -26.40
N VAL A 285 3.23 -18.28 -27.57
CA VAL A 285 2.48 -18.38 -28.84
C VAL A 285 2.33 -19.89 -29.11
N PRO A 286 1.11 -20.44 -29.22
CA PRO A 286 0.94 -21.85 -29.57
C PRO A 286 1.63 -22.13 -30.91
N LYS A 287 2.62 -23.02 -30.92
CA LYS A 287 3.34 -23.42 -32.14
C LYS A 287 2.47 -24.21 -33.13
N GLU A 288 1.27 -24.63 -32.73
CA GLU A 288 0.50 -25.67 -33.43
C GLU A 288 -0.68 -25.15 -34.26
N HIS A 289 -0.98 -23.85 -34.25
CA HIS A 289 -2.04 -23.27 -35.11
C HIS A 289 -1.51 -22.48 -36.32
N ILE A 290 -0.24 -22.68 -36.71
CA ILE A 290 0.34 -22.04 -37.91
C ILE A 290 0.27 -22.97 -39.15
N LEU A 291 -0.08 -24.25 -39.01
CA LEU A 291 0.07 -25.24 -40.09
C LEU A 291 -1.17 -25.51 -40.96
N ASP A 292 -2.35 -24.95 -40.64
CA ASP A 292 -3.57 -25.13 -41.45
C ASP A 292 -4.05 -23.85 -42.15
N ALA A 293 -3.13 -22.96 -42.52
CA ALA A 293 -3.43 -21.94 -43.52
C ALA A 293 -3.34 -22.59 -44.92
N PRO A 294 -4.36 -22.44 -45.80
CA PRO A 294 -4.24 -22.88 -47.19
C PRO A 294 -2.99 -22.24 -47.80
N LYS A 295 -2.19 -23.05 -48.51
CA LYS A 295 -1.05 -22.57 -49.29
C LYS A 295 -1.56 -21.52 -50.29
N LEU A 296 -1.39 -20.25 -49.94
CA LEU A 296 -1.49 -19.14 -50.87
C LEU A 296 -0.25 -19.22 -51.74
N ASP A 297 -0.46 -19.20 -53.04
CA ASP A 297 0.59 -19.16 -54.05
C ASP A 297 1.64 -18.09 -53.73
N GLU A 298 2.90 -18.44 -53.92
CA GLU A 298 4.06 -17.62 -53.65
C GLU A 298 4.07 -16.34 -54.50
N GLU A 299 3.47 -15.27 -54.00
CA GLU A 299 3.93 -13.91 -54.22
C GLU A 299 4.02 -13.20 -52.88
N MET A 300 5.25 -13.06 -52.35
CA MET A 300 5.50 -12.27 -51.15
C MET A 300 5.14 -10.80 -51.41
N PRO A 301 4.12 -10.22 -50.76
CA PRO A 301 3.96 -8.79 -50.76
C PRO A 301 5.10 -8.20 -49.93
N LYS A 302 5.68 -7.08 -50.38
CA LYS A 302 6.60 -6.28 -49.55
C LYS A 302 5.91 -6.02 -48.22
N GLU A 303 6.49 -6.52 -47.12
CA GLU A 303 5.96 -6.34 -45.76
C GLU A 303 5.56 -4.87 -45.54
N ASP A 304 4.34 -4.66 -45.06
CA ASP A 304 3.83 -3.33 -44.76
C ASP A 304 4.78 -2.63 -43.76
N PRO A 305 5.23 -1.39 -44.03
CA PRO A 305 6.10 -0.63 -43.14
C PRO A 305 5.60 -0.53 -41.69
N LEU A 306 4.28 -0.62 -41.46
CA LEU A 306 3.68 -0.65 -40.13
C LEU A 306 3.97 -1.96 -39.40
N VAL A 307 3.97 -3.11 -40.10
CA VAL A 307 4.29 -4.42 -39.52
C VAL A 307 5.76 -4.47 -39.11
N VAL A 308 6.66 -3.91 -39.95
CA VAL A 308 8.09 -3.79 -39.62
C VAL A 308 8.31 -2.89 -38.41
N ARG A 309 7.61 -1.74 -38.34
CA ARG A 309 7.64 -0.84 -37.18
C ARG A 309 7.10 -1.48 -35.90
N LEU A 310 6.03 -2.28 -36.01
CA LEU A 310 5.43 -2.98 -34.88
C LEU A 310 6.39 -4.04 -34.33
N LYS A 311 7.00 -4.85 -35.20
CA LYS A 311 8.03 -5.83 -34.82
C LYS A 311 9.23 -5.16 -34.15
N ALA A 312 9.72 -4.04 -34.69
CA ALA A 312 10.82 -3.28 -34.09
C ALA A 312 10.47 -2.73 -32.70
N ARG A 313 9.24 -2.22 -32.51
CA ARG A 313 8.77 -1.76 -31.19
C ARG A 313 8.60 -2.90 -30.18
N MET A 314 8.10 -4.04 -30.62
CA MET A 314 7.98 -5.24 -29.76
C MET A 314 9.36 -5.74 -29.31
N GLN A 315 10.35 -5.72 -30.21
CA GLN A 315 11.74 -6.08 -29.89
C GLN A 315 12.36 -5.09 -28.89
N GLU A 316 12.17 -3.77 -29.10
CA GLU A 316 12.65 -2.73 -28.19
C GLU A 316 12.01 -2.84 -26.78
N MET A 317 10.72 -3.19 -26.70
CA MET A 317 10.04 -3.44 -25.44
C MET A 317 10.59 -4.69 -24.73
N LYS A 318 10.87 -5.76 -25.48
CA LYS A 318 11.46 -7.00 -24.95
C LYS A 318 12.86 -6.79 -24.38
N GLU A 319 13.68 -5.99 -25.05
CA GLU A 319 15.03 -5.63 -24.58
C GLU A 319 15.01 -4.72 -23.34
N LYS A 320 14.02 -3.83 -23.23
CA LYS A 320 13.82 -2.99 -22.04
C LYS A 320 13.31 -3.79 -20.83
N GLU A 321 12.48 -4.80 -21.04
CA GLU A 321 12.07 -5.72 -19.97
C GLU A 321 13.25 -6.57 -19.47
N LEU A 322 14.15 -7.02 -20.36
CA LEU A 322 15.32 -7.83 -19.98
C LEU A 322 16.35 -7.07 -19.12
N LYS A 323 16.46 -5.74 -19.31
CA LYS A 323 17.35 -4.87 -18.52
C LYS A 323 16.77 -4.48 -17.14
N TYR A 324 15.53 -4.84 -16.84
CA TYR A 324 14.85 -4.50 -15.58
C TYR A 324 14.95 -5.58 -14.49
N LEU A 325 15.86 -6.55 -14.62
CA LEU A 325 16.19 -7.51 -13.56
C LEU A 325 17.12 -6.87 -12.52
N GLY A 326 16.55 -6.04 -11.66
CA GLY A 326 17.11 -5.67 -10.36
C GLY A 326 16.46 -6.52 -9.27
N ASN A 327 17.26 -7.40 -8.67
CA ASN A 327 16.97 -8.35 -7.58
C ASN A 327 15.81 -9.34 -7.79
N GLY A 328 16.21 -10.58 -8.05
CA GLY A 328 15.32 -11.72 -8.18
C GLY A 328 14.69 -12.12 -6.84
N ASP A 329 13.37 -12.34 -6.91
CA ASP A 329 12.66 -13.35 -6.13
C ASP A 329 11.98 -14.29 -7.11
N ALA A 330 12.05 -15.59 -6.84
CA ALA A 330 11.65 -16.69 -7.72
C ALA A 330 10.12 -16.87 -7.89
N ASN A 331 9.34 -15.79 -7.77
CA ASN A 331 7.88 -15.75 -7.98
C ASN A 331 7.46 -14.90 -9.20
N SER A 332 8.38 -14.61 -10.13
CA SER A 332 8.17 -13.71 -11.28
C SER A 332 7.16 -14.21 -12.34
N HIS A 333 6.53 -15.36 -12.14
CA HIS A 333 5.46 -15.90 -13.00
C HIS A 333 4.04 -15.58 -12.51
N VAL A 334 3.87 -14.78 -11.45
CA VAL A 334 2.55 -14.42 -10.92
C VAL A 334 2.20 -12.98 -11.30
N CYS A 335 1.19 -12.83 -12.17
CA CYS A 335 0.33 -11.66 -12.36
C CYS A 335 1.03 -10.28 -12.45
N LYS A 336 1.33 -9.81 -13.67
CA LYS A 336 1.76 -8.42 -13.95
C LYS A 336 0.58 -7.41 -13.87
N CYS A 337 -0.22 -7.43 -12.79
CA CYS A 337 -1.27 -6.44 -12.47
C CYS A 337 -0.75 -5.19 -11.72
N VAL A 338 0.58 -4.97 -11.72
CA VAL A 338 1.27 -4.02 -10.83
C VAL A 338 0.92 -2.54 -11.11
N ASN A 339 0.46 -2.17 -12.32
CA ASN A 339 0.22 -0.76 -12.67
C ASN A 339 -1.21 -0.24 -12.46
N LEU A 340 -2.23 -1.11 -12.36
CA LEU A 340 -3.62 -0.63 -12.17
C LEU A 340 -3.86 -0.20 -10.70
N VAL A 341 -3.20 -0.87 -9.77
CA VAL A 341 -3.34 -0.68 -8.31
C VAL A 341 -2.68 0.61 -7.84
N HIS A 342 -1.48 0.94 -8.32
CA HIS A 342 -0.82 2.19 -7.95
C HIS A 342 -1.63 3.41 -8.42
N LEU A 343 -2.32 3.32 -9.56
CA LEU A 343 -3.14 4.40 -10.11
C LEU A 343 -4.56 4.48 -9.52
N LEU A 344 -5.18 3.36 -9.14
CA LEU A 344 -6.46 3.37 -8.38
C LEU A 344 -6.29 3.89 -6.96
N VAL A 345 -5.15 3.60 -6.32
CA VAL A 345 -4.77 4.19 -5.01
C VAL A 345 -4.57 5.70 -5.13
N LEU A 346 -4.00 6.16 -6.25
CA LEU A 346 -3.89 7.59 -6.56
C LEU A 346 -5.26 8.26 -6.77
N SER A 347 -6.32 7.56 -7.19
CA SER A 347 -7.64 8.21 -7.36
C SER A 347 -8.38 8.41 -6.03
N VAL A 348 -8.14 7.56 -5.02
CA VAL A 348 -8.55 7.84 -3.62
C VAL A 348 -7.70 8.96 -3.01
N GLN A 349 -6.48 9.15 -3.51
CA GLN A 349 -5.56 10.24 -3.14
C GLN A 349 -6.07 11.64 -3.53
N TYR A 350 -7.10 11.75 -4.39
CA TYR A 350 -7.62 13.02 -4.89
C TYR A 350 -9.00 13.42 -4.33
N ALA A 351 -9.74 12.51 -3.69
CA ALA A 351 -11.12 12.79 -3.26
C ALA A 351 -11.23 13.57 -1.93
N ALA A 352 -10.14 13.74 -1.19
CA ALA A 352 -10.14 14.48 0.09
C ALA A 352 -8.94 15.46 0.19
N GLN A 353 -9.16 16.67 -0.35
CA GLN A 353 -8.40 17.92 -0.07
C GLN A 353 -6.89 17.94 -0.38
N VAL A 354 -6.51 18.36 -1.59
CA VAL A 354 -5.28 19.16 -1.79
C VAL A 354 -5.58 20.40 -2.66
N LEU A 355 -6.28 21.37 -2.06
CA LEU A 355 -5.81 22.75 -2.09
C LEU A 355 -4.74 22.81 -0.98
N LEU A 356 -3.44 22.73 -1.30
CA LEU A 356 -2.34 23.50 -0.66
C LEU A 356 -0.91 23.06 -1.04
N ILE A 357 -0.67 21.90 -1.67
CA ILE A 357 0.72 21.40 -1.90
C ILE A 357 1.03 21.26 -3.41
N GLY A 358 0.27 21.94 -4.26
CA GLY A 358 0.53 22.06 -5.70
C GLY A 358 1.20 23.39 -6.10
N PHE A 359 1.69 24.18 -5.15
CA PHE A 359 2.29 25.50 -5.43
C PHE A 359 3.82 25.47 -5.58
N LEU A 360 4.50 24.32 -5.38
CA LEU A 360 5.97 24.29 -5.28
C LEU A 360 6.70 23.29 -6.18
N LEU A 361 6.02 22.42 -6.92
CA LEU A 361 6.69 21.46 -7.81
C LEU A 361 5.91 21.28 -9.10
N LEU A 362 6.08 22.24 -10.02
CA LEU A 362 6.05 22.09 -11.49
C LEU A 362 6.00 23.49 -12.13
N HIS A 363 7.06 24.28 -11.90
CA HIS A 363 7.55 25.12 -12.98
C HIS A 363 8.22 24.19 -14.00
N ASN A 364 7.85 24.38 -15.27
CA ASN A 364 8.35 23.71 -16.48
C ASN A 364 7.74 22.37 -16.91
N ARG A 365 7.01 22.52 -18.02
CA ARG A 365 6.78 21.61 -19.16
C ARG A 365 5.53 20.73 -19.13
N ALA A 366 4.67 21.07 -20.09
CA ALA A 366 3.53 20.34 -20.59
C ALA A 366 3.87 18.89 -20.98
N ILE A 367 2.86 18.01 -20.94
CA ILE A 367 2.54 17.05 -22.01
C ILE A 367 1.06 16.68 -21.85
N VAL A 368 0.32 16.89 -22.94
CA VAL A 368 -1.02 16.39 -23.23
C VAL A 368 -0.86 14.95 -23.73
N LEU A 369 -1.84 14.07 -23.48
CA LEU A 369 -2.47 13.27 -24.54
C LEU A 369 -3.72 12.54 -24.03
N SER A 370 -4.69 12.54 -24.93
CA SER A 370 -6.12 12.17 -24.91
C SER A 370 -6.56 11.03 -23.99
#